data_AF-A0A818BSL4-F1
#
_entry.id   AF-A0A818BSL4-F1
#
_cell.length_a   1.000
_cell.length_b   1.000
_cell.length_c   1.000
_cell.angle_alpha   90.00
_cell.angle_beta   90.00
_cell.angle_gamma   90.00
#
_symmetry.space_group_name_H-M   'P 1'
#
loop_
_entity.id
_entity.type
_entity.pdbx_description
1 polymer ?
#
loop_
_entity_poly.entity_id
_entity_poly.type
_entity_poly.pdbx_seq_one_letter_code
_entity_poly.pdbx_strand_id
1 'polypeptide(L)'
;MGVLSDPIYRPLSITFIEYQEGDKIGFILAWFSMLPFIYIVSLCTLIIFRRDIQTIMYFGGFCISEVCNYSLKRVFKQARPERSKLC
;
A
#
# COMPACT_ATOMS: atom_id res chain seq x y z
N MET A 1 -34.60 -8.27 4.11
CA MET A 1 -34.88 -9.72 4.10
C MET A 1 -33.58 -10.44 3.79
N GLY A 2 -33.00 -11.12 4.78
CA GLY A 2 -31.90 -12.12 4.63
C GLY A 2 -30.49 -11.53 4.48
N VAL A 3 -29.77 -11.18 5.54
CA VAL A 3 -29.00 -12.07 6.46
C VAL A 3 -27.77 -12.71 5.80
N LEU A 4 -26.60 -12.13 6.14
CA LEU A 4 -25.34 -12.78 6.51
C LEU A 4 -24.85 -13.93 5.59
N SER A 5 -24.23 -13.59 4.46
CA SER A 5 -22.97 -14.28 4.14
C SER A 5 -21.90 -13.46 4.82
N ASP A 6 -21.33 -13.95 5.93
CA ASP A 6 -20.09 -13.39 6.45
C ASP A 6 -19.07 -13.50 5.31
N PRO A 7 -18.64 -12.39 4.69
CA PRO A 7 -17.73 -12.49 3.57
C PRO A 7 -16.45 -13.12 4.12
N ILE A 8 -16.12 -14.31 3.66
CA ILE A 8 -14.90 -14.99 4.06
C ILE A 8 -13.77 -14.13 3.49
N TYR A 9 -13.08 -13.41 4.37
CA TYR A 9 -11.94 -12.61 4.00
C TYR A 9 -10.72 -13.52 3.96
N ARG A 10 -10.10 -13.67 2.78
CA ARG A 10 -8.83 -14.37 2.68
C ARG A 10 -7.67 -13.36 2.68
N PRO A 11 -6.69 -13.49 3.59
CA PRO A 11 -5.51 -12.67 3.55
C PRO A 11 -4.61 -13.13 2.40
N LEU A 12 -4.17 -12.20 1.56
CA LEU A 12 -3.06 -12.47 0.65
C LEU A 12 -1.79 -12.64 1.47
N SER A 13 -1.13 -13.79 1.36
CA SER A 13 0.05 -14.12 2.17
C SER A 13 1.23 -13.15 2.00
N ILE A 14 1.26 -12.39 0.89
CA ILE A 14 2.35 -11.47 0.56
C ILE A 14 2.10 -10.04 1.06
N THR A 15 0.87 -9.52 1.02
CA THR A 15 0.56 -8.12 1.39
C THR A 15 -0.39 -7.97 2.58
N PHE A 16 -0.88 -9.09 3.14
CA PHE A 16 -1.91 -9.13 4.20
C PHE A 16 -3.12 -8.23 3.89
N ILE A 17 -3.43 -8.07 2.60
CA ILE A 17 -4.64 -7.37 2.17
C ILE A 17 -5.76 -8.40 2.16
N GLU A 18 -6.74 -8.16 3.01
CA GLU A 18 -7.98 -8.94 3.06
C GLU A 18 -8.91 -8.50 1.93
N TYR A 19 -9.29 -9.44 1.08
CA TYR A 19 -10.27 -9.24 0.02
C TYR A 19 -11.45 -10.17 0.26
N GLN A 20 -12.66 -9.77 -0.16
CA GLN A 20 -13.83 -10.63 -0.07
C GLN A 20 -13.70 -11.79 -1.06
N GLU A 21 -13.96 -13.02 -0.59
CA GLU A 21 -14.05 -14.18 -1.46
C GLU A 21 -15.17 -14.03 -2.49
N GLY A 22 -14.81 -13.97 -3.77
CA GLY A 22 -15.75 -13.83 -4.89
C GLY A 22 -15.50 -12.58 -5.74
N ASP A 23 -14.83 -11.56 -5.21
CA ASP A 23 -14.55 -10.32 -5.94
C ASP A 23 -13.21 -10.37 -6.72
N LYS A 24 -13.31 -10.68 -8.02
CA LYS A 24 -12.15 -10.69 -8.94
C LYS A 24 -11.46 -9.33 -9.02
N ILE A 25 -12.23 -8.24 -8.94
CA ILE A 25 -11.71 -6.87 -8.95
C ILE A 25 -10.88 -6.61 -7.69
N GLY A 26 -11.35 -7.06 -6.53
CA GLY A 26 -10.62 -6.93 -5.25
C GLY A 26 -9.29 -7.69 -5.26
N PHE A 27 -9.27 -8.90 -5.84
CA PHE A 27 -8.04 -9.66 -6.02
C PHE A 27 -7.02 -8.95 -6.93
N ILE A 28 -7.49 -8.37 -8.04
CA ILE A 28 -6.65 -7.59 -8.94
C ILE A 28 -6.11 -6.35 -8.21
N LEU A 29 -6.98 -5.56 -7.56
CA LEU A 29 -6.59 -4.36 -6.82
C LEU A 29 -5.53 -4.66 -5.74
N ALA A 30 -5.63 -5.81 -5.09
CA ALA A 30 -4.67 -6.21 -4.08
C ALA A 30 -3.29 -6.53 -4.70
N TRP A 31 -3.22 -7.05 -5.92
CA TRP A 31 -1.96 -7.13 -6.68
C TRP A 31 -1.43 -5.75 -7.07
N PHE A 32 -2.31 -4.82 -7.47
CA PHE A 32 -1.93 -3.44 -7.80
C PHE A 32 -1.30 -2.69 -6.61
N SER A 33 -1.58 -3.09 -5.37
CA SER A 33 -0.92 -2.54 -4.17
C SER A 33 0.61 -2.76 -4.16
N MET A 34 1.13 -3.70 -4.96
CA MET A 34 2.58 -3.93 -5.11
C MET A 34 3.24 -3.04 -6.17
N LEU A 35 2.46 -2.36 -7.02
CA LEU A 35 2.99 -1.38 -7.98
C LEU A 35 3.91 -0.32 -7.37
N PRO A 36 3.63 0.30 -6.20
CA PRO A 36 4.55 1.27 -5.61
C PRO A 36 5.95 0.68 -5.36
N PHE A 37 6.06 -0.59 -4.99
CA PHE A 37 7.37 -1.24 -4.83
C PHE A 37 8.10 -1.41 -6.17
N ILE A 38 7.39 -1.87 -7.20
CA ILE A 38 7.95 -2.01 -8.55
C ILE A 38 8.39 -0.64 -9.08
N TYR A 39 7.60 0.40 -8.81
CA TYR A 39 7.90 1.77 -9.21
C TYR A 39 9.19 2.28 -8.57
N ILE A 40 9.39 2.05 -7.25
CA ILE A 40 10.64 2.41 -6.56
C ILE A 40 11.85 1.72 -7.19
N VAL A 41 11.77 0.40 -7.42
CA VAL A 41 12.88 -0.39 -8.01
C VAL A 41 13.19 0.08 -9.44
N SER A 42 12.15 0.34 -10.22
CA SER A 42 12.25 0.87 -11.58
C SER A 42 12.95 2.24 -11.59
N LEU A 43 12.54 3.17 -10.72
CA LEU A 43 13.15 4.48 -10.59
C LEU A 43 14.63 4.38 -10.17
N CYS A 44 14.96 3.56 -9.18
CA CYS A 44 16.37 3.35 -8.78
C CYS A 44 17.22 2.85 -9.95
N THR A 45 16.69 1.91 -10.74
CA THR A 45 17.38 1.39 -11.93
C THR A 45 17.55 2.50 -12.98
N LEU A 46 16.51 3.27 -13.27
CA LEU A 46 16.56 4.41 -14.21
C LEU A 46 17.58 5.47 -13.79
N ILE A 47 17.68 5.80 -12.50
CA ILE A 47 18.64 6.77 -11.97
C ILE A 47 20.07 6.33 -12.25
N ILE A 48 20.39 5.05 -12.03
CA ILE A 48 21.72 4.48 -12.27
C ILE A 48 22.09 4.55 -13.76
N PHE A 49 21.15 4.25 -14.66
CA PHE A 49 21.40 4.19 -16.10
C PHE A 49 21.39 5.54 -16.81
N ARG A 50 20.50 6.47 -16.43
CA ARG A 50 20.25 7.71 -17.18
C ARG A 50 20.76 8.96 -16.47
N ARG A 51 21.12 8.92 -15.18
CA ARG A 51 21.52 10.08 -14.35
C ARG A 51 20.70 11.34 -14.63
N ASP A 52 19.39 11.18 -14.84
CA ASP A 52 18.50 12.30 -15.12
C ASP A 52 18.10 12.99 -13.81
N ILE A 53 18.34 14.30 -13.73
CA ILE A 53 18.13 15.07 -12.50
C ILE A 53 16.65 15.12 -12.10
N GLN A 54 15.75 15.03 -13.08
CA GLN A 54 14.31 15.04 -12.84
C GLN A 54 13.90 13.76 -12.09
N THR A 55 14.40 12.60 -12.52
CA THR A 55 14.11 11.31 -11.87
C THR A 55 14.62 11.28 -10.42
N ILE A 56 15.78 11.89 -10.15
CA ILE A 56 16.34 11.99 -8.80
C ILE A 56 15.44 12.85 -7.90
N MET A 57 14.94 13.98 -8.40
CA MET A 57 14.04 14.84 -7.64
C MET A 57 12.69 14.16 -7.32
N TYR A 58 12.13 13.41 -8.27
CA TYR A 58 10.91 12.62 -8.03
C TYR A 58 11.12 11.56 -6.95
N PHE A 59 12.22 10.81 -7.01
CA PHE A 59 12.55 9.81 -6.00
C PHE A 59 12.80 10.46 -4.62
N GLY A 60 13.51 11.57 -4.58
CA GLY A 60 13.73 12.35 -3.36
C GLY A 60 12.41 12.82 -2.73
N GLY A 61 11.49 13.37 -3.51
CA GLY A 61 10.17 13.81 -3.03
C GLY A 61 9.33 12.66 -2.46
N PHE A 62 9.40 11.48 -3.09
CA PHE A 62 8.77 10.27 -2.58
C PHE A 62 9.34 9.85 -1.22
N CYS A 63 10.67 9.76 -1.09
CA CYS A 63 11.34 9.42 0.17
C CYS A 63 11.05 10.43 1.28
N ILE A 64 11.08 11.74 0.99
CA ILE A 64 10.76 12.79 1.96
C ILE A 64 9.33 12.63 2.47
N SER A 65 8.38 12.36 1.57
CA SER A 65 6.98 12.15 1.96
C SER A 65 6.84 10.94 2.89
N GLU A 66 7.54 9.84 2.62
CA GLU A 66 7.50 8.65 3.48
C GLU A 66 8.14 8.90 4.85
N VAL A 67 9.29 9.56 4.89
CA VAL A 67 9.99 9.93 6.13
C VAL A 67 9.16 10.89 6.97
N CYS A 68 8.53 11.89 6.35
CA CYS A 68 7.62 12.81 7.05
C CYS A 68 6.43 12.06 7.64
N ASN A 69 5.79 11.19 6.86
CA ASN A 69 4.69 10.36 7.35
C ASN A 69 5.10 9.41 8.47
N TYR A 70 6.28 8.80 8.38
CA TYR A 70 6.82 7.93 9.42
C TYR A 70 7.12 8.71 10.71
N SER A 71 7.76 9.87 10.58
CA SER A 71 8.10 10.76 11.69
C SER A 71 6.83 11.24 12.39
N LEU A 72 5.82 11.68 11.62
CA LEU A 72 4.54 12.11 12.16
C LEU A 72 3.84 10.99 12.94
N LYS A 73 3.80 9.77 12.38
CA LYS A 73 3.23 8.60 13.07
C LYS A 73 3.97 8.30 14.38
N ARG A 74 5.28 8.50 14.42
CA ARG A 74 6.10 8.27 15.63
C ARG A 74 5.94 9.34 16.70
N VAL A 75 5.69 10.59 16.29
CA VAL A 75 5.48 11.74 17.19
C VAL A 75 4.07 11.72 17.78
N PHE A 76 3.03 11.57 16.94
CA PHE A 76 1.65 11.74 17.37
C PHE A 76 1.02 10.47 17.96
N LYS A 77 1.49 9.27 17.56
CA LYS A 77 1.01 7.95 18.05
C LYS A 77 -0.51 7.90 18.30
N GLN A 78 -1.30 8.46 17.41
CA GLN A 78 -2.75 8.43 17.53
C GLN A 78 -3.23 6.99 17.36
N ALA A 79 -4.17 6.56 18.21
CA ALA A 79 -4.85 5.29 18.05
C ALA A 79 -5.49 5.28 16.65
N ARG A 80 -5.16 4.28 15.84
CA ARG A 80 -5.87 4.09 14.57
C ARG A 80 -7.33 3.79 14.92
N PRO A 81 -8.32 4.32 14.18
CA PRO A 81 -9.70 3.90 14.38
C PRO A 81 -9.72 2.37 14.30
N GLU A 82 -10.15 1.74 15.40
CA GLU A 82 -10.29 0.29 15.50
C GLU A 82 -11.13 -0.13 14.30
N ARG A 83 -10.53 -0.95 13.44
CA ARG A 83 -11.20 -1.51 12.27
C ARG A 83 -12.45 -2.19 12.81
N SER A 84 -13.61 -1.65 12.44
CA SER A 84 -14.92 -2.01 12.99
C SER A 84 -14.96 -3.51 13.27
N LYS A 85 -14.94 -3.86 14.56
CA LYS A 85 -15.33 -5.20 15.00
C LYS A 85 -16.82 -5.31 14.69
N LEU A 86 -17.12 -5.78 13.49
CA LEU A 86 -18.37 -6.49 13.20
C LEU A 86 -18.22 -7.82 13.94
N CYS A 87 -18.51 -7.75 15.24
CA CYS A 87 -18.81 -8.91 16.07
C CYS A 87 -20.30 -9.22 15.94
#